data_AF-A0A9E2ZFX8-F1
#
_entry.id   AF-A0A9E2ZFX8-F1
#
_cell.length_a   1.000
_cell.length_b   1.000
_cell.length_c   1.000
_cell.angle_alpha   90.00
_cell.angle_beta   90.00
_cell.angle_gamma   90.00
#
_symmetry.space_group_name_H-M   'P 1'
#
loop_
_entity.id
_entity.type
_entity.pdbx_description
1 polymer ?
#
loop_
_entity_poly.entity_id
_entity_poly.type
_entity_poly.pdbx_seq_one_letter_code
_entity_poly.pdbx_strand_id
1 'polypeptide(L)'
;MAVKWLDKPEDHDYDAAADYLSMVADPHVVDKTVAALKDAKPVYRKAKDILRAARLDLLPATNPHVASDLSKIGDGKKLSPILLVRGGGNGAIALQIADGYHRVCASYLTDENTPIPCHLVGWDS
;
A
#
# COMPACT_ATOMS: atom_id res chain seq x y z
N MET A 1 0.81 19.81 5.97
CA MET A 1 -0.52 19.65 5.34
C MET A 1 -0.97 18.22 5.54
N ALA A 2 -2.26 17.95 5.71
CA ALA A 2 -2.75 16.58 5.85
C ALA A 2 -2.84 15.90 4.49
N VAL A 3 -2.36 14.65 4.39
CA VAL A 3 -2.52 13.82 3.20
C VAL A 3 -4.01 13.58 2.94
N LYS A 4 -4.44 13.77 1.70
CA LYS A 4 -5.82 13.47 1.28
C LYS A 4 -5.83 12.18 0.49
N TRP A 5 -6.87 11.39 0.69
CA TRP A 5 -7.01 10.08 0.05
C TRP A 5 -8.30 10.02 -0.78
N LEU A 6 -8.28 9.20 -1.83
CA LEU A 6 -9.50 8.74 -2.50
C LEU A 6 -10.25 7.78 -1.58
N ASP A 7 -11.55 7.61 -1.82
CA ASP A 7 -12.39 6.74 -1.01
C ASP A 7 -12.14 5.25 -1.30
N LYS A 8 -11.62 4.95 -2.49
CA LYS A 8 -11.30 3.60 -2.98
C LYS A 8 -10.02 3.61 -3.83
N PRO A 9 -9.29 2.49 -3.90
CA PRO A 9 -8.26 2.29 -4.91
C PRO A 9 -8.81 2.43 -6.33
N GLU A 10 -7.95 2.79 -7.27
CA GLU A 10 -8.26 2.87 -8.70
C GLU A 10 -8.04 1.50 -9.36
N ASP A 11 -8.68 1.24 -10.49
CA ASP A 11 -8.61 -0.08 -11.16
C ASP A 11 -7.16 -0.50 -11.46
N HIS A 12 -6.33 0.45 -11.90
CA HIS A 12 -4.92 0.20 -12.22
C HIS A 12 -4.07 -0.12 -10.99
N ASP A 13 -4.48 0.26 -9.77
CA ASP A 13 -3.77 -0.12 -8.54
C ASP A 13 -3.90 -1.64 -8.32
N TYR A 14 -5.05 -2.24 -8.67
CA TYR A 14 -5.26 -3.68 -8.58
C TYR A 14 -4.47 -4.45 -9.65
N ASP A 15 -4.32 -3.88 -10.84
CA ASP A 15 -3.49 -4.46 -11.90
C ASP A 15 -2.01 -4.46 -11.48
N ALA A 16 -1.51 -3.33 -10.95
CA ALA A 16 -0.16 -3.24 -10.40
C ALA A 16 0.07 -4.21 -9.23
N ALA A 17 -0.95 -4.39 -8.37
CA ALA A 17 -0.91 -5.38 -7.30
C ALA A 17 -0.83 -6.81 -7.84
N ALA A 18 -1.61 -7.15 -8.87
CA ALA A 18 -1.57 -8.48 -9.48
C ALA A 18 -0.17 -8.79 -10.08
N ASP A 19 0.39 -7.84 -10.82
CA ASP A 19 1.73 -7.95 -11.43
C ASP A 19 2.82 -8.14 -10.38
N TYR A 20 2.75 -7.42 -9.26
CA TYR A 20 3.69 -7.62 -8.17
C TYR A 20 3.51 -8.98 -7.49
N LEU A 21 2.27 -9.34 -7.15
CA LEU A 21 1.96 -10.56 -6.40
C LEU A 21 2.30 -11.83 -7.21
N SER A 22 2.26 -11.79 -8.54
CA SER A 22 2.66 -12.92 -9.39
C SER A 22 4.14 -13.28 -9.29
N MET A 23 4.98 -12.42 -8.73
CA MET A 23 6.39 -12.73 -8.46
C MET A 23 6.60 -13.51 -7.15
N VAL A 24 5.61 -13.53 -6.25
CA VAL A 24 5.75 -14.06 -4.89
C VAL A 24 4.72 -15.13 -4.54
N ALA A 25 3.75 -15.38 -5.40
CA ALA A 25 2.70 -16.39 -5.22
C ALA A 25 2.25 -17.00 -6.56
N ASP A 26 1.68 -18.20 -6.49
CA ASP A 26 1.14 -18.88 -7.67
C ASP A 26 -0.09 -18.15 -8.26
N PRO A 27 -0.34 -18.24 -9.58
CA PRO A 27 -1.40 -17.47 -10.24
C PRO A 27 -2.78 -17.56 -9.58
N HIS A 28 -3.22 -18.76 -9.18
CA HIS A 28 -4.51 -18.94 -8.51
C HIS A 28 -4.59 -18.21 -7.16
N VAL A 29 -3.47 -18.12 -6.43
CA VAL A 29 -3.41 -17.39 -5.16
C VAL A 29 -3.49 -15.89 -5.41
N VAL A 30 -2.83 -15.41 -6.46
CA VAL A 30 -2.89 -14.01 -6.88
C VAL A 30 -4.32 -13.62 -7.24
N ASP A 31 -4.98 -14.40 -8.10
CA ASP A 31 -6.34 -14.11 -8.56
C ASP A 31 -7.32 -13.97 -7.39
N LYS A 32 -7.28 -14.92 -6.45
CA LYS A 32 -8.11 -14.88 -5.23
C LYS A 32 -7.77 -13.68 -4.35
N THR A 33 -6.48 -13.43 -4.12
CA THR A 33 -6.02 -12.33 -3.28
C THR A 33 -6.44 -10.98 -3.85
N VAL A 34 -6.33 -10.78 -5.18
CA VAL A 34 -6.75 -9.54 -5.86
C VAL A 34 -8.26 -9.38 -5.83
N ALA A 35 -9.04 -10.46 -6.02
CA ALA A 35 -10.49 -10.40 -5.86
C ALA A 35 -10.88 -10.00 -4.42
N ALA A 36 -10.25 -10.59 -3.41
CA ALA A 36 -10.47 -10.21 -2.02
C ALA A 36 -10.06 -8.75 -1.73
N LEU A 37 -8.98 -8.27 -2.34
CA LEU A 37 -8.56 -6.86 -2.24
C LEU A 37 -9.63 -5.92 -2.82
N LYS A 38 -10.31 -6.29 -3.91
CA LYS A 38 -11.38 -5.48 -4.51
C LYS A 38 -12.61 -5.37 -3.60
N ASP A 39 -12.94 -6.45 -2.89
CA ASP A 39 -14.11 -6.52 -2.00
C ASP A 39 -13.84 -6.04 -0.56
N ALA A 40 -12.57 -5.91 -0.18
CA ALA A 40 -12.17 -5.53 1.16
C ALA A 40 -12.71 -4.15 1.56
N LYS A 41 -13.19 -4.04 2.80
CA LYS A 41 -13.53 -2.73 3.40
C LYS A 41 -12.24 -2.01 3.81
N PRO A 42 -12.20 -0.67 3.67
CA PRO A 42 -11.02 0.09 4.04
C PRO A 42 -10.75 -0.03 5.54
N VAL A 43 -9.49 -0.25 5.88
CA VAL A 43 -8.94 -0.14 7.23
C VAL A 43 -7.86 0.92 7.26
N TYR A 44 -7.60 1.51 8.42
CA TYR A 44 -6.59 2.56 8.55
C TYR A 44 -5.36 2.05 9.27
N ARG A 45 -4.17 2.32 8.72
CA ARG A 45 -2.87 1.96 9.30
C ARG A 45 -1.92 3.15 9.22
N LYS A 46 -0.96 3.24 10.15
CA LYS A 46 0.05 4.29 10.15
C LYS A 46 1.18 3.93 9.17
N ALA A 47 1.76 4.93 8.51
CA ALA A 47 2.85 4.73 7.57
C ALA A 47 4.02 3.95 8.18
N LYS A 48 4.44 4.32 9.40
CA LYS A 48 5.52 3.61 10.12
C LYS A 48 5.24 2.16 10.41
N ASP A 49 3.98 1.82 10.69
CA ASP A 49 3.58 0.46 11.03
C ASP A 49 3.51 -0.41 9.77
N ILE A 50 3.09 0.16 8.64
CA ILE A 50 3.12 -0.51 7.34
C ILE A 50 4.56 -0.84 6.96
N LEU A 51 5.48 0.15 6.96
CA LEU A 51 6.90 -0.08 6.61
C LEU A 51 7.56 -1.10 7.55
N ARG A 52 7.33 -0.97 8.86
CA ARG A 52 7.85 -1.90 9.87
C ARG A 52 7.35 -3.34 9.66
N ALA A 53 6.07 -3.51 9.32
CA ALA A 53 5.50 -4.83 9.05
C ALA A 53 5.98 -5.41 7.70
N ALA A 54 6.17 -4.56 6.69
CA ALA A 54 6.65 -4.94 5.37
C ALA A 54 8.17 -5.18 5.32
N ARG A 55 8.90 -4.68 6.32
CA ARG A 55 10.37 -4.72 6.39
C ARG A 55 11.03 -4.05 5.17
N LEU A 56 10.40 -2.99 4.69
CA LEU A 56 10.91 -2.16 3.60
C LEU A 56 11.50 -0.88 4.15
N ASP A 57 12.56 -0.42 3.50
CA ASP A 57 13.18 0.85 3.84
C ASP A 57 12.24 2.03 3.52
N LEU A 58 12.48 3.16 4.20
CA LEU A 58 11.84 4.40 3.79
C LEU A 58 12.57 4.96 2.57
N LEU A 59 11.88 5.07 1.43
CA LEU A 59 12.44 5.73 0.26
C LEU A 59 12.60 7.25 0.51
N PRO A 60 13.72 7.86 0.07
CA PRO A 60 13.97 9.27 0.30
C PRO A 60 13.07 10.16 -0.56
N ALA A 61 12.91 11.42 -0.15
CA ALA A 61 12.17 12.43 -0.89
C ALA A 61 12.72 12.72 -2.31
N THR A 62 13.97 12.33 -2.58
CA THR A 62 14.61 12.46 -3.90
C THR A 62 14.24 11.35 -4.88
N ASN A 63 13.61 10.27 -4.43
CA ASN A 63 13.07 9.25 -5.33
C ASN A 63 11.97 9.89 -6.20
N PRO A 64 12.01 9.77 -7.55
CA PRO A 64 11.08 10.47 -8.43
C PRO A 64 9.59 10.21 -8.15
N HIS A 65 9.23 8.98 -7.79
CA HIS A 65 7.84 8.62 -7.49
C HIS A 65 7.40 9.15 -6.13
N VAL A 66 8.27 9.09 -5.12
CA VAL A 66 8.02 9.72 -3.81
C VAL A 66 7.90 11.24 -3.96
N ALA A 67 8.79 11.88 -4.72
CA ALA A 67 8.75 13.30 -5.00
C ALA A 67 7.43 13.71 -5.70
N SER A 68 6.97 12.90 -6.66
CA SER A 68 5.69 13.11 -7.33
C SER A 68 4.51 13.04 -6.35
N ASP A 69 4.48 12.04 -5.47
CA ASP A 69 3.41 11.92 -4.47
C ASP A 69 3.47 13.02 -3.40
N LEU A 70 4.67 13.44 -2.97
CA LEU A 70 4.84 14.62 -2.10
C LEU A 70 4.33 15.89 -2.77
N SER A 71 4.59 16.08 -4.07
CA SER A 71 4.04 17.22 -4.83
C SER A 71 2.51 17.17 -4.90
N LYS A 72 1.90 16.00 -5.14
CA LYS A 72 0.44 15.84 -5.10
C LYS A 72 -0.13 16.20 -3.73
N ILE A 73 0.53 15.78 -2.65
CA ILE A 73 0.13 16.13 -1.27
C ILE A 73 0.20 17.65 -1.06
N GLY A 74 1.28 18.29 -1.49
CA GLY A 74 1.46 19.75 -1.41
C GLY A 74 0.38 20.53 -2.19
N ASP A 75 -0.03 20.00 -3.35
CA ASP A 75 -1.12 20.55 -4.16
C ASP A 75 -2.51 20.25 -3.59
N GLY A 76 -2.62 19.49 -2.50
CA GLY A 76 -3.88 19.05 -1.92
C GLY A 76 -4.66 18.07 -2.80
N LYS A 77 -3.98 17.40 -3.75
CA LYS A 77 -4.54 16.31 -4.57
C LYS A 77 -4.70 15.04 -3.73
N LYS A 78 -5.71 14.26 -4.06
CA LYS A 78 -5.96 12.97 -3.39
C LYS A 78 -5.00 11.91 -3.93
N LEU A 79 -4.46 11.09 -3.04
CA LEU A 79 -3.72 9.89 -3.38
C LEU A 79 -4.65 8.67 -3.32
N SER A 80 -4.35 7.64 -4.10
CA SER A 80 -5.09 6.38 -4.03
C SER A 80 -4.74 5.59 -2.75
N PRO A 81 -5.71 4.93 -2.08
CA PRO A 81 -5.48 4.00 -0.98
C PRO A 81 -4.47 2.89 -1.31
N ILE A 82 -3.99 2.19 -0.27
CA ILE A 82 -2.90 1.21 -0.38
C ILE A 82 -3.44 -0.21 -0.38
N LEU A 83 -2.84 -1.11 -1.16
CA LEU A 83 -3.21 -2.52 -1.20
C LEU A 83 -2.19 -3.34 -0.41
N LEU A 84 -2.66 -4.08 0.60
CA LEU A 84 -1.81 -4.82 1.54
C LEU A 84 -2.23 -6.29 1.61
N VAL A 85 -1.25 -7.19 1.62
CA VAL A 85 -1.45 -8.62 1.88
C VAL A 85 -0.74 -9.01 3.16
N ARG A 86 -1.47 -9.64 4.09
CA ARG A 86 -0.99 -9.97 5.43
C ARG A 86 0.21 -10.91 5.38
N GLY A 87 1.25 -10.57 6.16
CA GLY A 87 2.37 -11.47 6.42
C GLY A 87 2.00 -12.65 7.33
N GLY A 88 2.95 -13.55 7.54
CA GLY A 88 2.79 -14.71 8.43
C GLY A 88 2.89 -14.31 9.90
N GLY A 89 2.00 -14.81 10.76
CA GLY A 89 1.93 -14.44 12.18
C GLY A 89 3.17 -14.77 13.02
N ASN A 90 4.00 -15.72 12.57
CA ASN A 90 5.30 -16.04 13.16
C ASN A 90 6.45 -15.14 12.66
N GLY A 91 6.17 -14.17 11.79
CA GLY A 91 7.17 -13.29 11.19
C GLY A 91 8.00 -13.94 10.08
N ALA A 92 7.68 -15.16 9.62
CA ALA A 92 8.40 -15.80 8.52
C ALA A 92 8.15 -15.08 7.18
N ILE A 93 6.95 -14.54 7.00
CA ILE A 93 6.55 -13.82 5.78
C ILE A 93 6.23 -12.38 6.19
N ALA A 94 6.94 -11.42 5.60
CA ALA A 94 6.67 -10.01 5.81
C ALA A 94 5.31 -9.62 5.21
N LEU A 95 4.73 -8.51 5.68
CA LEU A 95 3.58 -7.90 5.00
C LEU A 95 3.98 -7.53 3.56
N GLN A 96 3.11 -7.81 2.59
CA GLN A 96 3.32 -7.33 1.23
C GLN A 96 2.58 -6.00 1.03
N ILE A 97 3.28 -4.98 0.53
CA ILE A 97 2.64 -3.80 -0.04
C ILE A 97 2.45 -4.11 -1.51
N ALA A 98 1.27 -4.64 -1.86
CA ALA A 98 0.99 -5.09 -3.22
C ALA A 98 0.94 -3.91 -4.20
N ASP A 99 0.42 -2.77 -3.74
CA ASP A 99 0.55 -1.49 -4.43
C ASP A 99 0.60 -0.34 -3.42
N GLY A 100 1.30 0.74 -3.78
CA GLY A 100 1.35 1.97 -3.00
C GLY A 100 2.58 2.17 -2.11
N TYR A 101 3.68 1.46 -2.31
CA TYR A 101 4.92 1.62 -1.53
C TYR A 101 5.46 3.07 -1.53
N HIS A 102 5.50 3.73 -2.69
CA HIS A 102 5.90 5.13 -2.79
C HIS A 102 4.94 6.07 -2.04
N ARG A 103 3.63 5.81 -2.10
CA ARG A 103 2.60 6.57 -1.38
C ARG A 103 2.76 6.42 0.14
N VAL A 104 3.10 5.22 0.62
CA VAL A 104 3.43 4.99 2.04
C VAL A 104 4.66 5.79 2.45
N CYS A 105 5.73 5.80 1.63
CA CYS A 105 6.94 6.60 1.91
C CYS A 105 6.64 8.11 1.92
N ALA A 106 5.91 8.62 0.93
CA ALA A 106 5.51 10.03 0.87
C ALA A 106 4.64 10.43 2.07
N SER A 107 3.71 9.57 2.48
CA SER A 107 2.90 9.78 3.68
C SER A 107 3.76 9.77 4.94
N TYR A 108 4.75 8.85 5.05
CA TYR A 108 5.67 8.81 6.19
C TYR A 108 6.47 10.10 6.31
N LEU A 109 7.04 10.58 5.19
CA LEU A 109 7.83 11.81 5.15
C LEU A 109 6.99 13.06 5.44
N THR A 110 5.68 13.02 5.20
CA THR A 110 4.75 14.10 5.56
C THR A 110 4.40 14.08 7.05
N ASP A 111 3.96 12.93 7.56
CA ASP A 111 3.75 12.62 8.97
C ASP A 111 3.61 11.09 9.13
N GLU A 112 4.57 10.47 9.82
CA GLU A 112 4.63 9.03 10.06
C GLU A 112 3.39 8.43 10.77
N ASN A 113 2.60 9.26 11.45
CA ASN A 113 1.37 8.86 12.14
C ASN A 113 0.10 9.09 11.31
N THR A 114 0.21 9.59 10.07
CA THR A 114 -0.91 9.78 9.15
C THR A 114 -1.69 8.47 9.02
N PRO A 115 -3.02 8.46 9.25
CA PRO A 115 -3.85 7.29 8.98
C PRO A 115 -4.00 7.12 7.47
N ILE A 116 -3.42 6.04 6.95
CA ILE A 116 -3.49 5.66 5.54
C ILE A 116 -4.66 4.68 5.37
N PRO A 117 -5.64 4.95 4.48
CA PRO A 117 -6.64 3.96 4.10
C PRO A 117 -5.98 2.85 3.29
N CYS A 118 -6.27 1.61 3.68
CA CYS A 118 -5.73 0.41 3.08
C CYS A 118 -6.83 -0.62 2.88
N HIS A 119 -6.74 -1.38 1.79
CA HIS A 119 -7.40 -2.68 1.71
C HIS A 119 -6.40 -3.74 2.18
N LEU A 120 -6.77 -4.50 3.21
CA LEU A 120 -5.88 -5.48 3.86
C LEU A 120 -6.55 -6.85 3.92
N VAL A 121 -6.00 -7.82 3.20
CA VAL A 121 -6.48 -9.20 3.14
C VAL A 121 -5.40 -10.19 3.60
N GLY A 122 -5.76 -11.46 3.78
CA GLY A 122 -4.80 -12.55 3.86
C GLY A 122 -4.50 -13.13 2.48
N TRP A 123 -3.52 -14.03 2.41
CA TRP A 123 -3.33 -14.89 1.25
C TRP A 123 -4.52 -15.83 1.10
N ASP A 124 -4.95 -16.09 -0.15
CA ASP A 124 -6.06 -17.02 -0.47
C ASP A 124 -7.36 -16.75 0.30
N SER A 125 -7.62 -15.48 0.67
CA SER A 125 -8.82 -15.06 1.40
C SER A 125 -10.07 -14.97 0.53
#